data_AF-A0A3N5TS44-F1
#
_entry.id   AF-A0A3N5TS44-F1
#
_cell.length_a   1.000
_cell.length_b   1.000
_cell.length_c   1.000
_cell.angle_alpha   90.00
_cell.angle_beta   90.00
_cell.angle_gamma   90.00
#
_symmetry.space_group_name_H-M   'P 1'
#
loop_
_entity.id
_entity.type
_entity.pdbx_description
1 polymer ?
#
loop_
_entity_poly.entity_id
_entity_poly.type
_entity_poly.pdbx_seq_one_letter_code
_entity_poly.pdbx_strand_id
1 'polypeptide(L)'
;MSGFEIKDCVLLSLMSGMPPAFNLRELRDRIAACSQDVLYHHFCETTLVASFDYPDYRNDFAVWASKRLGDKVLAERLGIIDPYSRSSLEDLRGEVLDIIDERLSEQTMVSWARMGHEFYFMKATTIIFDTGERIHQPEELLPAIRRMSNGSIYFYFWRLAGGLRSALTTSRHGWLPLGQNGSRMSRP
;
A
#
# COMPACT_ATOMS: atom_id res chain seq x y z
N MET A 1 -3.98 27.90 20.93
CA MET A 1 -3.36 26.57 21.02
C MET A 1 -3.88 25.76 19.85
N SER A 2 -3.01 25.24 18.98
CA SER A 2 -3.45 24.40 17.85
C SER A 2 -3.92 23.05 18.38
N GLY A 3 -5.21 22.74 18.21
CA GLY A 3 -5.77 21.44 18.58
C GLY A 3 -5.20 20.29 17.72
N PHE A 4 -5.41 19.06 18.16
CA PHE A 4 -5.13 17.86 17.37
C PHE A 4 -6.00 17.86 16.12
N GLU A 5 -5.37 17.85 14.95
CA GLU A 5 -6.06 17.88 13.67
C GLU A 5 -6.56 16.50 13.30
N ILE A 6 -7.85 16.40 12.96
CA ILE A 6 -8.41 15.21 12.32
C ILE A 6 -8.12 15.32 10.82
N LYS A 7 -7.42 14.32 10.28
CA LYS A 7 -7.16 14.16 8.86
C LYS A 7 -7.89 12.94 8.35
N ASP A 8 -8.27 13.02 7.09
CA ASP A 8 -8.83 11.90 6.37
C ASP A 8 -7.93 11.61 5.16
N CYS A 9 -7.99 10.38 4.65
CA CYS A 9 -7.21 9.99 3.50
C CYS A 9 -7.93 9.00 2.60
N VAL A 10 -7.55 9.03 1.33
CA VAL A 10 -7.95 8.03 0.35
C VAL A 10 -6.71 7.42 -0.28
N LEU A 11 -6.76 6.11 -0.52
CA LEU A 11 -5.72 5.37 -1.19
C LEU A 11 -6.07 5.29 -2.68
N LEU A 12 -5.25 5.89 -3.54
CA LEU A 12 -5.42 5.77 -4.99
C LEU A 12 -4.44 4.75 -5.55
N SER A 13 -4.99 3.65 -6.06
CA SER A 13 -4.21 2.64 -6.78
C SER A 13 -3.85 3.13 -8.19
N LEU A 14 -2.58 3.02 -8.52
CA LEU A 14 -1.98 3.44 -9.77
C LEU A 14 -1.23 2.26 -10.38
N MET A 15 -1.22 2.18 -11.71
CA MET A 15 -0.33 1.24 -12.40
C MET A 15 1.12 1.64 -12.12
N SER A 16 1.96 0.66 -11.78
CA SER A 16 3.40 0.89 -11.60
C SER A 16 4.12 1.25 -12.91
N GLY A 17 3.50 0.92 -14.05
CA GLY A 17 4.12 1.01 -15.38
C GLY A 17 4.96 -0.22 -15.73
N MET A 18 5.10 -1.18 -14.81
CA MET A 18 5.79 -2.44 -15.11
C MET A 18 4.94 -3.34 -16.00
N PRO A 19 5.56 -4.16 -16.87
CA PRO A 19 4.83 -5.16 -17.62
C PRO A 19 4.14 -6.16 -16.66
N PRO A 20 2.97 -6.71 -17.01
CA PRO A 20 2.27 -7.68 -16.16
C PRO A 20 2.89 -9.08 -16.26
N ALA A 21 2.76 -9.91 -15.21
CA ALA A 21 3.33 -11.26 -15.15
C ALA A 21 2.42 -12.39 -15.60
N PHE A 22 2.95 -13.24 -16.48
CA PHE A 22 2.26 -14.43 -16.94
C PHE A 22 2.68 -15.68 -16.18
N ASN A 23 3.86 -15.72 -15.57
CA ASN A 23 4.35 -16.91 -14.88
C ASN A 23 5.27 -16.53 -13.71
N LEU A 24 5.68 -17.54 -12.94
CA LEU A 24 6.47 -17.36 -11.73
C LEU A 24 7.86 -16.77 -11.98
N ARG A 25 8.53 -17.11 -13.10
CA ARG A 25 9.84 -16.54 -13.44
C ARG A 25 9.74 -15.05 -13.67
N GLU A 26 8.76 -14.65 -14.47
CA GLU A 26 8.61 -13.23 -14.75
C GLU A 26 8.07 -12.46 -13.53
N LEU A 27 7.30 -13.10 -12.64
CA LEU A 27 6.91 -12.51 -11.35
C LEU A 27 8.16 -12.21 -10.52
N ARG A 28 9.07 -13.19 -10.41
CA ARG A 28 10.36 -13.08 -9.72
C ARG A 28 11.19 -11.92 -10.25
N ASP A 29 11.36 -11.84 -11.56
CA ASP A 29 12.17 -10.78 -12.20
C ASP A 29 11.60 -9.39 -11.91
N ARG A 30 10.27 -9.26 -11.96
CA ARG A 30 9.59 -8.00 -11.67
C ARG A 30 9.61 -7.63 -10.19
N ILE A 31 9.48 -8.60 -9.28
CA ILE A 31 9.67 -8.38 -7.84
C ILE A 31 11.11 -7.96 -7.55
N ALA A 32 12.11 -8.46 -8.27
CA ALA A 32 13.49 -8.02 -8.09
C ALA A 32 13.70 -6.55 -8.52
N ALA A 33 12.95 -6.07 -9.52
CA ALA A 33 13.14 -4.74 -10.11
C ALA A 33 12.15 -3.67 -9.63
N CYS A 34 11.02 -4.04 -8.99
CA CYS A 34 9.96 -3.08 -8.68
C CYS A 34 10.34 -2.11 -7.55
N SER A 35 9.69 -0.94 -7.53
CA SER A 35 9.85 -0.01 -6.42
C SER A 35 9.27 -0.57 -5.12
N GLN A 36 9.74 -0.05 -3.99
CA GLN A 36 9.21 -0.41 -2.67
C GLN A 36 7.71 -0.15 -2.54
N ASP A 37 7.19 0.90 -3.18
CA ASP A 37 5.75 1.21 -3.17
C ASP A 37 4.88 0.08 -3.76
N VAL A 38 5.40 -0.64 -4.75
CA VAL A 38 4.68 -1.77 -5.35
C VAL A 38 4.61 -2.95 -4.39
N LEU A 39 5.72 -3.28 -3.74
CA LEU A 39 5.75 -4.33 -2.71
C LEU A 39 4.84 -3.96 -1.55
N TYR A 40 4.96 -2.72 -1.08
CA TYR A 40 4.18 -2.21 0.03
C TYR A 40 2.69 -2.31 -0.26
N HIS A 41 2.27 -1.91 -1.47
CA HIS A 41 0.89 -2.02 -1.90
C HIS A 41 0.36 -3.46 -1.80
N HIS A 42 1.05 -4.40 -2.44
CA HIS A 42 0.59 -5.78 -2.56
C HIS A 42 0.66 -6.61 -1.27
N PHE A 43 1.47 -6.20 -0.29
CA PHE A 43 1.57 -6.84 1.03
C PHE A 43 0.75 -6.18 2.12
N CYS A 44 0.70 -4.84 2.15
CA CYS A 44 0.23 -4.10 3.32
C CYS A 44 -1.09 -3.35 3.06
N GLU A 45 -1.25 -2.73 1.88
CA GLU A 45 -2.39 -1.86 1.58
C GLU A 45 -3.62 -2.60 1.07
N THR A 46 -3.42 -3.80 0.51
CA THR A 46 -4.49 -4.70 0.06
C THR A 46 -5.44 -5.11 1.19
N THR A 47 -5.03 -4.96 2.45
CA THR A 47 -5.87 -5.17 3.64
C THR A 47 -6.98 -4.11 3.78
N LEU A 48 -6.90 -2.99 3.06
CA LEU A 48 -7.88 -1.88 3.13
C LEU A 48 -8.93 -1.93 2.04
N VAL A 49 -8.67 -2.69 0.98
CA VAL A 49 -9.68 -2.95 -0.03
C VAL A 49 -10.64 -3.94 0.60
N ALA A 50 -11.88 -3.52 0.82
CA ALA A 50 -12.97 -4.40 1.25
C ALA A 50 -13.23 -5.45 0.16
N SER A 51 -12.40 -6.49 0.11
CA SER A 51 -12.66 -7.69 -0.65
C SER A 51 -13.74 -8.46 0.11
N PHE A 52 -14.92 -8.60 -0.49
CA PHE A 52 -16.02 -9.40 0.05
C PHE A 52 -15.69 -10.90 0.11
N ASP A 53 -14.68 -11.34 -0.64
CA ASP A 53 -14.07 -12.65 -0.48
C ASP A 53 -13.00 -12.52 0.60
N TYR A 54 -13.22 -13.16 1.76
CA TYR A 54 -12.14 -13.47 2.72
C TYR A 54 -11.04 -14.20 1.96
N PRO A 55 -9.94 -13.53 1.57
CA PRO A 55 -8.94 -14.20 0.80
C PRO A 55 -8.21 -15.14 1.76
N ASP A 56 -7.98 -16.39 1.33
CA ASP A 56 -7.18 -17.38 2.09
C ASP A 56 -5.80 -16.83 2.49
N TYR A 57 -5.36 -15.74 1.83
CA TYR A 57 -4.08 -15.09 2.03
C TYR A 57 -4.22 -13.57 2.11
N ARG A 58 -3.32 -12.94 2.87
CA ARG A 58 -3.35 -11.48 3.14
C ARG A 58 -2.60 -10.63 2.12
N ASN A 59 -1.85 -11.25 1.22
CA ASN A 59 -1.08 -10.56 0.18
C ASN A 59 -1.46 -11.04 -1.23
N ASP A 60 -1.36 -10.15 -2.21
CA ASP A 60 -1.80 -10.42 -3.58
C ASP A 60 -0.96 -11.49 -4.28
N PHE A 61 0.32 -11.60 -3.93
CA PHE A 61 1.22 -12.59 -4.54
C PHE A 61 0.77 -14.02 -4.22
N ALA A 62 0.43 -14.29 -2.95
CA ALA A 62 -0.11 -15.57 -2.51
C ALA A 62 -1.49 -15.84 -3.14
N VAL A 63 -2.37 -14.83 -3.19
CA VAL A 63 -3.68 -14.95 -3.85
C VAL A 63 -3.51 -15.31 -5.33
N TRP A 64 -2.58 -14.66 -6.04
CA TRP A 64 -2.33 -14.93 -7.45
C TRP A 64 -1.71 -16.31 -7.67
N ALA A 65 -0.73 -16.71 -6.86
CA ALA A 65 -0.14 -18.04 -6.91
C ALA A 65 -1.21 -19.15 -6.75
N SER A 66 -2.10 -19.00 -5.76
CA SER A 66 -3.19 -19.96 -5.52
C SER A 66 -4.25 -19.95 -6.62
N LYS A 67 -4.80 -18.78 -6.95
CA LYS A 67 -5.98 -18.67 -7.83
C LYS A 67 -5.65 -18.72 -9.31
N ARG A 68 -4.45 -18.27 -9.72
CA ARG A 68 -4.09 -18.08 -11.14
C ARG A 68 -3.05 -19.06 -11.65
N LEU A 69 -2.05 -19.42 -10.81
CA LEU A 69 -1.07 -20.46 -11.14
C LEU A 69 -1.48 -21.86 -10.64
N GLY A 70 -2.42 -21.94 -9.70
CA GLY A 70 -2.80 -23.20 -9.06
C GLY A 70 -1.72 -23.76 -8.12
N ASP A 71 -0.73 -22.95 -7.76
CA ASP A 71 0.40 -23.37 -6.93
C ASP A 71 0.11 -23.11 -5.45
N LYS A 72 -0.56 -24.07 -4.82
CA LYS A 72 -0.94 -24.01 -3.40
C LYS A 72 0.27 -23.93 -2.47
N VAL A 73 1.35 -24.64 -2.79
CA VAL A 73 2.58 -24.65 -1.98
C VAL A 73 3.21 -23.27 -1.95
N LEU A 74 3.36 -22.64 -3.12
CA LEU A 74 3.86 -21.26 -3.19
C LEU A 74 2.95 -20.29 -2.46
N ALA A 75 1.63 -20.43 -2.64
CA ALA A 75 0.67 -19.56 -1.99
C ALA A 75 0.72 -19.64 -0.46
N GLU A 76 0.88 -20.83 0.10
CA GLU A 76 1.05 -21.02 1.54
C GLU A 76 2.34 -20.38 2.04
N ARG A 77 3.47 -20.64 1.38
CA ARG A 77 4.78 -20.06 1.76
C ARG A 77 4.74 -18.53 1.74
N LEU A 78 4.20 -17.94 0.66
CA LEU A 78 4.04 -16.48 0.55
C LEU A 78 2.98 -15.93 1.50
N GLY A 79 1.94 -16.71 1.80
CA GLY A 79 0.81 -16.29 2.62
C GLY A 79 1.12 -16.18 4.11
N ILE A 80 2.11 -16.92 4.59
CA ILE A 80 2.57 -16.91 6.00
C ILE A 80 3.45 -15.68 6.29
N ILE A 81 4.00 -15.03 5.26
CA ILE A 81 4.87 -13.85 5.44
C ILE A 81 4.09 -12.74 6.15
N ASP A 82 4.58 -12.34 7.32
CA ASP A 82 4.11 -11.16 8.04
C ASP A 82 4.98 -9.95 7.66
N PRO A 83 4.47 -9.01 6.83
CA PRO A 83 5.27 -7.88 6.36
C PRO A 83 5.69 -6.92 7.49
N TYR A 84 4.99 -6.93 8.63
CA TYR A 84 5.31 -6.06 9.78
C TYR A 84 6.39 -6.63 10.68
N SER A 85 6.77 -7.90 10.49
CA SER A 85 7.83 -8.57 11.24
C SER A 85 9.23 -8.35 10.64
N ARG A 86 9.36 -7.54 9.58
CA ARG A 86 10.62 -7.25 8.87
C ARG A 86 11.13 -5.84 9.18
N SER A 87 12.46 -5.69 9.16
CA SER A 87 13.14 -4.43 9.45
C SER A 87 13.07 -3.42 8.29
N SER A 88 12.99 -3.90 7.05
CA SER A 88 12.88 -3.08 5.85
C SER A 88 12.04 -3.77 4.76
N LEU A 89 11.54 -3.00 3.79
CA LEU A 89 10.89 -3.56 2.60
C LEU A 89 11.87 -4.32 1.69
N GLU A 90 13.17 -4.02 1.76
CA GLU A 90 14.18 -4.80 1.02
C GLU A 90 14.42 -6.17 1.68
N ASP A 91 14.37 -6.26 3.00
CA ASP A 91 14.42 -7.57 3.69
C ASP A 91 13.20 -8.42 3.33
N LEU A 92 12.01 -7.80 3.26
CA LEU A 92 10.79 -8.45 2.78
C LEU A 92 10.94 -8.91 1.33
N ARG A 93 11.50 -8.06 0.46
CA ARG A 93 11.78 -8.44 -0.94
C ARG A 93 12.68 -9.65 -1.03
N GLY A 94 13.76 -9.67 -0.23
CA GLY A 94 14.72 -10.78 -0.18
C GLY A 94 14.03 -12.10 0.14
N GLU A 95 13.25 -12.15 1.22
CA GLU A 95 12.52 -13.35 1.61
C GLU A 95 11.52 -13.82 0.53
N VAL A 96 10.81 -12.90 -0.10
CA VAL A 96 9.88 -13.22 -1.19
C VAL A 96 10.62 -13.83 -2.38
N LEU A 97 11.76 -13.24 -2.76
CA LEU A 97 12.59 -13.76 -3.84
C LEU A 97 13.15 -15.14 -3.49
N ASP A 98 13.62 -15.35 -2.26
CA ASP A 98 14.15 -16.64 -1.80
C ASP A 98 13.07 -17.74 -1.88
N ILE A 99 11.84 -17.45 -1.42
CA ILE A 99 10.71 -18.39 -1.51
C ILE A 99 10.38 -18.72 -2.96
N ILE A 100 10.39 -17.72 -3.85
CA ILE A 100 10.09 -17.94 -5.27
C ILE A 100 11.22 -18.73 -5.95
N ASP A 101 12.48 -18.40 -5.66
CA ASP A 101 13.65 -19.08 -6.23
C ASP A 101 13.72 -20.54 -5.77
N GLU A 102 13.45 -20.81 -4.49
CA GLU A 102 13.30 -22.17 -3.96
C GLU A 102 12.19 -22.92 -4.71
N ARG A 103 11.00 -22.32 -4.85
CA ARG A 103 9.88 -22.94 -5.56
C ARG A 103 10.20 -23.21 -7.03
N LEU A 104 10.91 -22.32 -7.70
CA LEU A 104 11.36 -22.50 -9.09
C LEU A 104 12.37 -23.65 -9.22
N SER A 105 13.19 -23.91 -8.20
CA SER A 105 14.14 -25.03 -8.19
C SER A 105 13.45 -26.40 -8.03
N GLU A 106 12.31 -26.44 -7.34
CA GLU A 106 11.50 -27.64 -7.14
C GLU A 106 10.68 -28.02 -8.39
N GLN A 107 10.47 -27.08 -9.31
CA GLN A 107 9.59 -27.25 -10.47
C GLN A 107 10.36 -27.57 -11.76
N THR A 108 10.05 -28.72 -12.36
CA THR A 108 10.54 -29.06 -13.71
C THR A 108 9.88 -28.22 -14.80
N MET A 109 8.62 -27.80 -14.59
CA MET A 109 7.84 -27.00 -15.54
C MET A 109 7.13 -25.87 -14.80
N VAL A 110 7.25 -24.64 -15.30
CA VAL A 110 6.63 -23.45 -14.70
C VAL A 110 5.26 -23.22 -15.33
N SER A 111 4.22 -23.18 -14.49
CA SER A 111 2.85 -22.88 -14.92
C SER A 111 2.69 -21.44 -15.42
N TRP A 112 1.78 -21.26 -16.37
CA TRP A 112 1.41 -19.96 -16.92
C TRP A 112 -0.02 -19.61 -16.49
N ALA A 113 -0.22 -18.35 -16.11
CA ALA A 113 -1.52 -17.75 -15.96
C ALA A 113 -2.21 -17.66 -17.33
N ARG A 114 -3.54 -17.83 -17.33
CA ARG A 114 -4.36 -17.63 -18.51
C ARG A 114 -4.36 -16.15 -18.91
N MET A 115 -4.61 -15.86 -20.18
CA MET A 115 -4.80 -14.48 -20.63
C MET A 115 -5.92 -13.80 -19.83
N GLY A 116 -5.66 -12.56 -19.39
CA GLY A 116 -6.53 -11.78 -18.52
C GLY A 116 -6.38 -12.11 -17.03
N HIS A 117 -5.55 -13.08 -16.65
CA HIS A 117 -5.23 -13.45 -15.27
C HIS A 117 -3.78 -13.13 -14.89
N GLU A 118 -3.12 -12.25 -15.64
CA GLU A 118 -1.76 -11.82 -15.36
C GLU A 118 -1.67 -11.12 -14.00
N PHE A 119 -0.48 -11.13 -13.40
CA PHE A 119 -0.22 -10.30 -12.23
C PHE A 119 0.08 -8.86 -12.66
N TYR A 120 -0.77 -7.93 -12.27
CA TYR A 120 -0.56 -6.50 -12.52
C TYR A 120 0.09 -5.86 -11.31
N PHE A 121 1.25 -5.24 -11.54
CA PHE A 121 1.98 -4.54 -10.49
C PHE A 121 1.40 -3.15 -10.31
N MET A 122 0.76 -2.96 -9.17
CA MET A 122 0.12 -1.71 -8.76
C MET A 122 0.93 -1.09 -7.64
N LYS A 123 0.85 0.22 -7.51
CA LYS A 123 1.31 0.97 -6.34
C LYS A 123 0.15 1.81 -5.86
N ALA A 124 0.17 2.27 -4.63
CA ALA A 124 -0.76 3.32 -4.22
C ALA A 124 -0.07 4.60 -3.81
N THR A 125 -0.83 5.67 -3.90
CA THR A 125 -0.51 6.94 -3.27
C THR A 125 -1.61 7.30 -2.30
N THR A 126 -1.23 7.71 -1.10
CA THR A 126 -2.17 8.23 -0.11
C THR A 126 -2.39 9.72 -0.37
N ILE A 127 -3.63 10.13 -0.62
CA ILE A 127 -4.03 11.53 -0.65
C ILE A 127 -4.62 11.86 0.72
N ILE A 128 -4.00 12.83 1.41
CA ILE A 128 -4.41 13.28 2.74
C ILE A 128 -5.11 14.62 2.59
N PHE A 129 -6.27 14.75 3.23
CA PHE A 129 -7.03 15.99 3.27
C PHE A 129 -7.40 16.36 4.71
N ASP A 130 -7.61 17.65 4.91
CA ASP A 130 -8.03 18.20 6.18
C ASP A 130 -9.55 18.10 6.31
N THR A 131 -10.05 17.51 7.39
CA THR A 131 -11.50 17.46 7.63
C THR A 131 -12.04 18.78 8.18
N GLY A 132 -11.17 19.69 8.59
CA GLY A 132 -11.52 20.91 9.33
C GLY A 132 -11.82 20.68 10.81
N GLU A 133 -11.96 19.42 11.27
CA GLU A 133 -12.21 19.12 12.68
C GLU A 133 -10.92 19.19 13.50
N ARG A 134 -11.04 19.72 14.72
CA ARG A 134 -9.95 19.87 15.69
C ARG A 134 -10.40 19.37 17.06
N ILE A 135 -9.54 18.59 17.70
CA ILE A 135 -9.70 18.15 19.08
C ILE A 135 -8.82 19.02 19.96
N HIS A 136 -9.41 19.76 20.88
CA HIS A 136 -8.67 20.64 21.78
C HIS A 136 -8.44 20.00 23.15
N GLN A 137 -9.27 19.02 23.53
CA GLN A 137 -9.17 18.32 24.80
C GLN A 137 -9.28 16.78 24.62
N PRO A 138 -8.59 15.96 25.42
CA PRO A 138 -8.60 14.50 25.27
C PRO A 138 -9.99 13.86 25.33
N GLU A 139 -10.93 14.46 26.05
CA GLU A 139 -12.30 13.95 26.23
C GLU A 139 -13.11 14.01 24.93
N GLU A 140 -12.74 14.89 24.01
CA GLU A 140 -13.39 15.06 22.69
C GLU A 140 -13.00 13.95 21.70
N LEU A 141 -11.94 13.18 21.99
CA LEU A 141 -11.41 12.16 21.09
C LEU A 141 -12.39 11.01 20.86
N LEU A 142 -13.01 10.49 21.92
CA LEU A 142 -13.94 9.36 21.81
C LEU A 142 -15.16 9.67 20.93
N PRO A 143 -15.87 10.78 21.12
CA PRO A 143 -16.92 11.23 20.20
C PRO A 143 -16.41 11.43 18.77
N ALA A 144 -15.21 11.99 18.60
CA ALA A 144 -14.64 12.24 17.29
C ALA A 144 -14.31 10.95 16.52
N ILE A 145 -13.72 9.93 17.18
CA ILE A 145 -13.43 8.62 16.57
C ILE A 145 -14.69 7.98 15.99
N ARG A 146 -15.85 8.13 16.64
CA ARG A 146 -17.12 7.59 16.14
C ARG A 146 -17.63 8.27 14.87
N ARG A 147 -17.19 9.49 14.59
CA ARG A 147 -17.52 10.24 13.37
C ARG A 147 -16.47 10.11 12.27
N MET A 148 -15.29 9.61 12.61
CA MET A 148 -14.20 9.42 11.66
C MET A 148 -14.61 8.43 10.56
N SER A 149 -14.27 8.76 9.32
CA SER A 149 -14.34 7.82 8.22
C SER A 149 -13.31 6.70 8.39
N ASN A 150 -13.47 5.60 7.64
CA ASN A 150 -12.45 4.55 7.57
C ASN A 150 -11.09 5.09 7.10
N GLY A 151 -11.09 6.09 6.20
CA GLY A 151 -9.88 6.76 5.74
C GLY A 151 -9.17 7.53 6.84
N SER A 152 -9.93 8.18 7.73
CA SER A 152 -9.38 8.86 8.90
C SER A 152 -8.76 7.86 9.88
N ILE A 153 -9.48 6.79 10.19
CA ILE A 153 -8.97 5.72 11.09
C ILE A 153 -7.71 5.08 10.49
N TYR A 154 -7.73 4.77 9.19
CA TYR A 154 -6.59 4.23 8.47
C TYR A 154 -5.39 5.17 8.52
N PHE A 155 -5.58 6.48 8.27
CA PHE A 155 -4.51 7.47 8.31
C PHE A 155 -3.75 7.44 9.63
N TYR A 156 -4.45 7.38 10.77
CA TYR A 156 -3.79 7.33 12.07
C TYR A 156 -3.17 5.97 12.37
N PHE A 157 -3.81 4.87 11.97
CA PHE A 157 -3.21 3.54 12.11
C PHE A 157 -1.91 3.44 11.32
N TRP A 158 -1.93 3.84 10.04
CA TRP A 158 -0.77 3.99 9.17
C TRP A 158 0.35 4.81 9.80
N ARG A 159 0.00 6.01 10.29
CA ARG A 159 0.93 6.98 10.85
C ARG A 159 1.55 6.49 12.15
N LEU A 160 0.80 5.74 12.97
CA LEU A 160 1.25 5.19 14.26
C LEU A 160 2.03 3.89 14.11
N ALA A 161 1.70 3.06 13.11
CA ALA A 161 2.46 1.86 12.74
C ALA A 161 3.88 2.18 12.21
N GLY A 162 4.25 3.47 12.15
CA GLY A 162 5.58 3.90 11.79
C GLY A 162 5.93 3.50 10.36
N GLY A 163 5.01 3.75 9.41
CA GLY A 163 5.15 3.44 7.99
C GLY A 163 6.60 3.50 7.55
N LEU A 164 7.20 2.32 7.34
CA LEU A 164 8.63 2.06 7.46
C LEU A 164 9.48 3.19 6.84
N ARG A 165 9.82 4.15 7.70
CA ARG A 165 10.60 5.39 7.54
C ARG A 165 10.90 5.82 6.08
N SER A 166 10.14 6.81 5.58
CA SER A 166 10.49 7.72 4.46
C SER A 166 10.00 7.47 3.02
N ALA A 167 8.94 6.69 2.76
CA ALA A 167 8.41 6.62 1.38
C ALA A 167 7.69 7.92 0.91
N LEU A 168 7.36 8.87 1.79
CA LEU A 168 6.62 10.08 1.42
C LEU A 168 7.18 11.37 2.05
N THR A 169 8.50 11.56 2.01
CA THR A 169 8.98 12.95 1.95
C THR A 169 8.64 13.47 0.55
N THR A 170 7.45 14.08 0.48
CA THR A 170 7.16 15.14 -0.48
C THR A 170 7.12 14.66 -1.94
N SER A 171 5.93 14.27 -2.43
CA SER A 171 5.60 14.67 -3.80
C SER A 171 5.50 16.21 -3.78
N ARG A 172 6.63 16.84 -4.07
CA ARG A 172 6.81 18.29 -4.11
C ARG A 172 6.23 18.80 -5.43
N HIS A 173 4.98 18.45 -5.73
CA HIS A 173 4.25 18.99 -6.87
C HIS A 173 2.83 19.35 -6.44
N GLY A 174 2.70 20.61 -6.03
CA GLY A 174 1.73 21.45 -6.71
C GLY A 174 0.43 21.76 -6.01
N TRP A 175 0.41 22.05 -4.70
CA TRP A 175 -0.71 22.79 -4.10
C TRP A 175 -0.23 23.75 -3.01
N LEU A 176 0.37 24.88 -3.44
CA LEU A 176 0.35 26.10 -2.63
C LEU A 176 -1.03 26.75 -2.85
N PRO A 177 -1.77 27.15 -1.79
CA PRO A 177 -2.97 27.94 -1.96
C PRO A 177 -2.58 29.32 -2.50
N LEU A 178 -2.99 29.60 -3.73
CA LEU A 178 -3.13 30.96 -4.23
C LEU A 178 -4.15 31.67 -3.35
N GLY A 179 -3.68 32.59 -2.51
CA GLY A 179 -4.57 33.47 -1.76
C GLY A 179 -3.86 34.21 -0.64
N GLN A 180 -3.35 35.41 -0.96
CA GLN A 180 -3.75 36.67 -0.35
C GLN A 180 -2.64 37.71 -0.50
N ASN A 181 -2.86 38.70 -1.38
CA ASN A 181 -2.32 40.03 -1.13
C ASN A 181 -3.28 41.10 -1.67
N GLY A 182 -4.33 41.37 -0.89
CA GLY A 182 -5.03 42.64 -0.95
C GLY A 182 -4.25 43.65 -0.11
N SER A 183 -3.39 44.44 -0.75
CA SER A 183 -2.78 45.60 -0.12
C SER A 183 -3.40 46.86 -0.71
N ARG A 184 -4.13 47.55 0.18
CA ARG A 184 -4.71 48.89 0.03
C ARG A 184 -3.72 49.86 -0.64
N MET A 185 -4.15 50.56 -1.68
CA MET A 185 -3.65 51.90 -1.97
C MET A 185 -4.72 52.91 -1.57
N SER A 186 -4.47 53.55 -0.43
CA SER A 186 -5.01 54.85 -0.09
C SER A 186 -3.98 55.89 -0.54
N ARG A 187 -4.52 56.96 -1.13
CA ARG A 187 -3.94 58.20 -1.68
C ARG A 187 -2.78 58.85 -0.89
N PRO A 188 -2.04 59.77 -1.53
CA PRO A 188 -2.49 61.17 -1.65
C PRO A 188 -3.03 61.56 -3.04
#